data_AF-K1YQ82-F1
#
_entry.id   AF-K1YQ82-F1
#
_cell.length_a   1.000
_cell.length_b   1.000
_cell.length_c   1.000
_cell.angle_alpha   90.00
_cell.angle_beta   90.00
_cell.angle_gamma   90.00
#
_symmetry.space_group_name_H-M   'P 1'
#
loop_
_entity.id
_entity.type
_entity.pdbx_description
1 polymer ?
#
loop_
_entity_poly.entity_id
_entity_poly.type
_entity_poly.pdbx_seq_one_letter_code
_entity_poly.pdbx_strand_id
1 'polypeptide(L)'
;MPIFRIRSIRNKIIASIVLVCVLTMTTGFAIVLIEDIDKIKRTMADQAAMVARVIGESSVSAITFGYPENAEKSLNLIGGLEGFENARIYKTDGSLFAAYDKT
;
A
#
# COMPACT_ATOMS: atom_id res chain seq x y z
N MET A 1 -13.75 -43.90 7.33
CA MET A 1 -13.55 -43.59 8.76
C MET A 1 -14.87 -43.11 9.35
N PRO A 2 -15.46 -43.82 10.33
CA PRO A 2 -16.87 -43.69 10.65
C PRO A 2 -17.10 -42.60 11.71
N ILE A 3 -17.23 -41.35 11.28
CA ILE A 3 -17.65 -40.23 12.17
C ILE A 3 -19.16 -40.20 12.42
N PHE A 4 -19.94 -41.02 11.69
CA PHE A 4 -21.38 -40.84 11.54
C PHE A 4 -22.28 -41.78 12.35
N ARG A 5 -21.76 -42.51 13.35
CA ARG A 5 -22.59 -43.48 14.06
C ARG A 5 -22.73 -43.12 15.55
N ILE A 6 -23.68 -42.22 15.79
CA ILE A 6 -24.42 -42.02 17.05
C ILE A 6 -23.56 -41.48 18.22
N ARG A 7 -23.41 -40.14 18.33
CA ARG A 7 -22.80 -39.50 19.51
C ARG A 7 -23.49 -38.18 19.89
N SER A 8 -24.60 -38.32 20.62
CA SER A 8 -25.23 -37.33 21.53
C SER A 8 -25.81 -36.04 20.91
N ILE A 9 -27.11 -35.79 21.16
CA ILE A 9 -27.80 -34.50 20.91
C ILE A 9 -26.99 -33.30 21.41
N ARG A 10 -26.25 -33.46 22.52
CA ARG A 10 -25.30 -32.45 23.03
C ARG A 10 -24.28 -32.01 21.99
N ASN A 11 -23.72 -32.92 21.20
CA ASN A 11 -22.69 -32.59 20.22
C ASN A 11 -23.27 -31.81 19.03
N LYS A 12 -24.53 -32.06 18.65
CA LYS A 12 -25.24 -31.25 17.66
C LYS A 12 -25.47 -29.82 18.15
N ILE A 13 -25.87 -29.65 19.41
CA ILE A 13 -26.08 -28.33 20.02
C ILE A 13 -24.75 -27.58 20.12
N ILE A 14 -23.70 -28.22 20.64
CA ILE A 14 -22.36 -27.63 20.74
C ILE A 14 -21.84 -27.25 19.34
N ALA A 15 -22.01 -28.11 18.33
CA ALA A 15 -21.59 -27.80 16.97
C ALA A 15 -22.33 -26.59 16.38
N SER A 16 -23.64 -26.43 16.65
CA SER A 16 -24.37 -25.24 16.20
C SER A 16 -23.87 -23.95 16.84
N ILE A 17 -23.56 -23.98 18.14
CA ILE A 17 -23.03 -22.81 18.86
C ILE A 17 -21.64 -22.45 18.32
N VAL A 18 -20.75 -23.44 18.19
CA VAL A 18 -19.41 -23.24 17.63
C VAL A 18 -19.49 -22.71 16.21
N LEU A 19 -20.39 -23.22 15.39
CA LEU A 19 -20.59 -22.75 14.02
C LEU A 19 -21.04 -21.28 13.99
N VAL A 20 -21.97 -20.88 14.85
CA VAL A 20 -22.40 -19.48 14.97
C VAL A 20 -21.24 -18.59 15.44
N CYS A 21 -20.46 -19.02 16.43
CA CYS A 21 -19.28 -18.29 16.89
C CYS A 21 -18.24 -18.10 15.78
N VAL A 22 -17.91 -19.17 15.04
CA VAL A 22 -16.96 -19.11 13.92
C VAL A 22 -17.49 -18.17 12.84
N LEU A 23 -18.77 -18.30 12.44
CA LEU A 23 -19.37 -17.41 11.44
C LEU A 23 -19.32 -15.95 11.87
N THR A 24 -19.58 -15.67 13.16
CA THR A 24 -19.55 -14.32 13.71
C THR A 24 -18.14 -13.74 13.67
N MET A 25 -17.14 -14.52 14.10
CA MET A 25 -15.73 -14.11 14.03
C MET A 25 -15.28 -13.90 12.57
N THR A 26 -15.54 -14.87 11.69
CA THR A 26 -15.17 -14.77 10.28
C THR A 26 -15.79 -13.55 9.60
N THR A 27 -17.06 -13.24 9.90
CA THR A 27 -17.73 -12.05 9.34
C THR A 27 -17.09 -10.77 9.86
N GLY A 28 -16.80 -10.68 11.15
CA GLY A 28 -16.11 -9.53 11.73
C GLY A 28 -14.72 -9.31 11.11
N PHE A 29 -13.93 -10.38 11.00
CA PHE A 29 -12.62 -10.31 10.35
C PHE A 29 -12.72 -9.95 8.87
N ALA A 30 -13.71 -10.48 8.15
CA ALA A 30 -13.90 -10.17 6.74
C ALA A 30 -14.14 -8.66 6.51
N ILE A 31 -14.98 -8.03 7.33
CA ILE A 31 -15.25 -6.59 7.24
C ILE A 31 -13.96 -5.80 7.49
N VAL A 32 -13.24 -6.11 8.57
CA VAL A 32 -11.99 -5.43 8.90
C VAL A 32 -10.93 -5.58 7.81
N LEU A 33 -10.82 -6.78 7.22
CA LEU A 33 -9.86 -7.03 6.13
C LEU A 33 -10.19 -6.20 4.88
N ILE A 34 -11.47 -6.04 4.54
CA ILE A 34 -11.87 -5.24 3.39
C ILE A 34 -11.51 -3.76 3.62
N GLU A 35 -11.84 -3.23 4.80
CA GLU A 35 -11.48 -1.85 5.16
C GLU A 35 -9.97 -1.62 5.19
N ASP A 36 -9.21 -2.58 5.72
CA ASP A 36 -7.75 -2.47 5.82
C ASP A 36 -7.10 -2.47 4.43
N ILE A 37 -7.57 -3.30 3.50
CA ILE A 37 -7.09 -3.31 2.11
C ILE A 37 -7.32 -1.95 1.44
N ASP A 38 -8.51 -1.38 1.59
CA ASP A 38 -8.82 -0.08 1.00
C ASP A 38 -8.03 1.06 1.66
N LYS A 39 -7.82 0.97 2.97
CA LYS A 39 -6.99 1.93 3.71
C LYS A 39 -5.53 1.85 3.32
N ILE A 40 -4.97 0.65 3.14
CA ILE A 40 -3.60 0.45 2.68
C ILE A 40 -3.42 1.09 1.30
N LYS A 41 -4.31 0.81 0.35
CA LYS A 41 -4.23 1.40 -1.00
C LYS A 41 -4.27 2.93 -0.97
N ARG A 42 -5.19 3.51 -0.20
CA ARG A 42 -5.29 4.97 -0.04
C ARG A 42 -4.04 5.55 0.60
N THR A 43 -3.54 4.91 1.66
CA THR A 43 -2.32 5.33 2.37
C THR A 43 -1.11 5.31 1.44
N MET A 44 -0.97 4.28 0.60
CA MET A 44 0.11 4.20 -0.39
C MET A 44 0.02 5.32 -1.43
N ALA A 45 -1.18 5.62 -1.92
CA ALA A 45 -1.39 6.72 -2.87
C ALA A 45 -1.08 8.09 -2.24
N ASP A 46 -1.53 8.32 -1.02
CA ASP A 46 -1.28 9.57 -0.28
C ASP A 46 0.21 9.74 0.05
N GLN A 47 0.90 8.67 0.42
CA GLN A 47 2.35 8.67 0.63
C GLN A 47 3.09 9.01 -0.67
N ALA A 48 2.73 8.38 -1.79
CA ALA A 48 3.33 8.68 -3.09
C ALA A 48 3.10 10.14 -3.49
N ALA A 49 1.90 10.68 -3.29
CA ALA A 49 1.57 12.08 -3.57
C ALA A 49 2.36 13.05 -2.67
N MET A 50 2.50 12.72 -1.37
CA MET A 50 3.27 13.52 -0.43
C MET A 50 4.75 13.57 -0.82
N VAL A 51 5.34 12.41 -1.11
CA VAL A 51 6.74 12.31 -1.57
C VAL A 51 6.93 13.11 -2.86
N ALA A 52 6.06 12.91 -3.85
CA ALA A 52 6.10 13.66 -5.11
C ALA A 52 6.01 15.18 -4.89
N ARG A 53 5.18 15.64 -3.94
CA ARG A 53 5.04 17.06 -3.62
C ARG A 53 6.30 17.64 -2.99
N VAL A 54 6.90 16.95 -2.02
CA VAL A 54 8.14 17.38 -1.35
C VAL A 54 9.29 17.49 -2.36
N ILE A 55 9.39 16.53 -3.27
CA ILE A 55 10.40 16.53 -4.33
C ILE A 55 10.11 17.60 -5.36
N GLY A 56 8.85 17.78 -5.74
CA GLY A 56 8.41 18.86 -6.62
C GLY A 56 8.83 20.22 -6.07
N GLU A 57 8.49 20.52 -4.81
CA GLU A 57 8.86 21.77 -4.13
C GLU A 57 10.38 21.96 -4.05
N SER A 58 11.13 20.90 -3.71
CA SER A 58 12.60 20.96 -3.66
C SER A 58 13.23 21.18 -5.04
N SER A 59 12.60 20.61 -6.08
CA SER A 59 13.08 20.66 -7.46
C SER A 59 12.69 21.95 -8.18
N VAL A 60 11.76 22.76 -7.66
CA VAL A 60 11.43 24.08 -8.24
C VAL A 60 12.69 24.93 -8.40
N SER A 61 13.55 24.94 -7.38
CA SER A 61 14.82 25.68 -7.42
C SER A 61 15.76 25.12 -8.51
N ALA A 62 15.94 23.80 -8.54
CA ALA A 62 16.76 23.11 -9.54
C ALA A 62 16.26 23.34 -10.99
N ILE A 63 14.95 23.32 -11.21
CA ILE A 63 14.32 23.57 -12.51
C ILE A 63 14.49 25.04 -12.90
N THR A 64 14.24 25.98 -11.97
CA THR A 64 14.34 27.43 -12.22
C THR A 64 15.75 27.86 -12.60
N PHE A 65 16.76 27.28 -11.95
CA PHE A 65 18.16 27.59 -12.20
C PHE A 65 18.85 26.66 -13.21
N GLY A 66 18.14 25.63 -13.69
CA GLY A 66 18.67 24.71 -14.71
C GLY A 66 19.77 23.77 -14.22
N TYR A 67 19.76 23.38 -12.94
CA TYR A 67 20.76 22.47 -12.33
C TYR A 67 20.19 21.06 -12.14
N PRO A 68 20.24 20.18 -13.17
CA PRO A 68 19.67 18.83 -13.08
C PRO A 68 20.34 17.94 -12.02
N GLU A 69 21.62 18.17 -11.74
CA GLU A 69 22.39 17.44 -10.70
C GLU A 69 21.80 17.57 -9.28
N ASN A 70 21.20 18.72 -8.98
CA ASN A 70 20.54 18.95 -7.69
C ASN A 70 19.19 18.22 -7.61
N ALA A 71 18.47 18.14 -8.74
CA ALA A 71 17.21 17.40 -8.82
C ALA A 71 17.44 15.88 -8.74
N GLU A 72 18.50 15.35 -9.35
CA GLU A 72 18.87 13.94 -9.24
C GLU A 72 19.27 13.55 -7.80
N LYS A 73 20.00 14.42 -7.08
CA LYS A 73 20.29 14.19 -5.66
C LYS A 73 19.03 14.11 -4.82
N SER A 74 18.07 15.00 -5.06
CA SER A 74 16.76 14.94 -4.38
C SER A 74 15.96 13.69 -4.77
N LEU A 75 16.05 13.23 -6.02
CA LEU A 75 15.40 12.00 -6.48
C LEU A 75 16.02 10.74 -5.88
N ASN A 76 17.34 10.70 -5.70
CA ASN A 76 18.04 9.58 -5.07
C ASN A 76 17.61 9.36 -3.61
N LEU A 77 17.08 10.37 -2.92
CA LEU A 77 16.51 10.21 -1.58
C LEU A 77 15.28 9.27 -1.58
N ILE A 78 14.57 9.16 -2.72
CA ILE A 78 13.45 8.22 -2.89
C ILE A 78 13.95 6.77 -2.92
N GLY A 79 15.18 6.54 -3.38
CA GLY A 79 15.76 5.21 -3.41
C GLY A 79 15.89 4.54 -2.03
N GLY A 80 15.89 5.34 -0.96
CA GLY A 80 15.82 4.84 0.42
C GLY A 80 14.42 4.46 0.90
N LEU A 81 13.36 4.77 0.13
CA LEU A 81 11.98 4.43 0.43
C LEU A 81 11.61 3.11 -0.26
N GLU A 82 11.15 2.13 0.53
CA GLU A 82 10.59 0.90 -0.02
C GLU A 82 9.28 1.19 -0.76
N GLY A 83 9.05 0.51 -1.89
CA GLY A 83 7.82 0.64 -2.69
C GLY A 83 7.91 1.56 -3.90
N PHE A 84 9.02 2.27 -4.11
CA PHE A 84 9.25 3.07 -5.32
C PHE A 84 10.19 2.34 -6.29
N GLU A 85 9.68 1.98 -7.47
CA GLU A 85 10.49 1.38 -8.55
C GLU A 85 11.14 2.46 -9.41
N ASN A 86 10.39 3.54 -9.71
CA ASN A 86 10.79 4.58 -10.65
C ASN A 86 10.30 5.96 -10.19
N ALA A 87 11.12 6.98 -10.39
CA ALA A 87 10.73 8.38 -10.23
C ALA A 87 11.31 9.24 -11.35
N ARG A 88 10.51 10.12 -11.94
CA ARG A 88 10.93 10.98 -13.06
C ARG A 88 10.36 12.38 -12.90
N ILE A 89 11.20 13.39 -13.15
CA ILE A 89 10.80 14.78 -13.24
C ILE A 89 10.79 15.19 -14.71
N TYR A 90 9.68 15.79 -15.14
CA TYR A 90 9.53 16.34 -16.48
C TYR A 90 9.46 17.86 -16.40
N LYS A 91 10.01 18.54 -17.41
CA LYS A 91 9.80 19.97 -17.64
C LYS A 91 8.44 20.21 -18.30
N THR A 92 8.02 21.48 -18.35
CA THR A 92 6.78 21.93 -18.99
C THR A 92 6.70 21.57 -20.49
N ASP A 93 7.85 21.39 -21.15
CA ASP A 93 7.95 20.96 -22.56
C ASP A 93 7.85 19.44 -22.74
N GLY A 94 7.67 18.68 -21.65
CA GLY A 94 7.64 17.20 -21.68
C GLY A 94 9.03 16.55 -21.73
N SER A 95 10.11 17.33 -21.72
CA SER A 95 11.48 16.78 -21.65
C SER A 95 11.78 16.22 -20.26
N LEU A 96 12.52 15.12 -20.23
CA LEU A 96 13.01 14.52 -18.98
C LEU A 96 14.07 15.44 -18.36
N PHE A 97 13.86 15.85 -17.11
CA PHE A 97 14.81 16.69 -16.38
C PHE A 97 15.72 15.87 -15.47
N ALA A 98 15.16 14.89 -14.76
CA ALA A 98 15.86 14.00 -13.86
C ALA A 98 15.11 12.68 -13.76
N ALA A 99 15.83 11.57 -13.61
CA ALA A 99 15.25 10.25 -13.43
C ALA A 99 15.97 9.46 -12.34
N TYR A 100 15.21 8.62 -11.66
CA TYR A 100 15.67 7.62 -10.73
C TYR A 100 14.99 6.31 -11.11
N ASP A 101 15.80 5.28 -11.26
CA ASP A 101 15.40 3.92 -11.62
C ASP A 101 16.08 3.01 -10.60
N LYS A 102 15.29 2.17 -9.92
CA LYS A 102 15.82 1.25 -8.92
C LYS A 102 16.50 0.07 -9.64
N THR A 103 17.78 0.23 -9.97
CA THR A 103 18.63 -0.83 -10.53
C THR A 103 19.08 -1.83 -9.46
#